data_AF-A0A1X2H906-F1
#
_entry.id   AF-A0A1X2H906-F1
#
_cell.length_a   1.000
_cell.length_b   1.000
_cell.length_c   1.000
_cell.angle_alpha   90.00
_cell.angle_beta   90.00
_cell.angle_gamma   90.00
#
_symmetry.space_group_name_H-M   'P 1'
#
loop_
_entity.id
_entity.type
_entity.pdbx_description
1 polymer ?
#
loop_
_entity_poly.entity_id
_entity_poly.type
_entity_poly.pdbx_seq_one_letter_code
_entity_poly.pdbx_strand_id
1 'polypeptide(L)'
;MSEHSQEPTTAHTKKLLYDTNERVLCFHGPLMYEAKILERQWMENDPEFDGPYYLVHYKGWKRTWDEWVPETRVLRWTESNLRMQQKLKEMYSKRSRETSTEEAKDNEYLLKPEVRLDIPDSLKGLLIDDWENVTKNQQLVSLPRTPTAAEFLDQYRRFKLESKRSQGTEQLLDEVVQGIRDYFNKALGSMLLYRFERHQYASSRKKFANKDAADVYGAEHLLRLFVQMPLLIAQTDMDQDAVSVLIEYMSDIMKYMQKMQRDIFLKEYENAGPEYVSLTNTT
;
A
#
# COMPACT_ATOMS: atom_id res chain seq x y z
N MET A 1 70.35 4.55 18.42
CA MET A 1 68.94 4.84 18.71
C MET A 1 68.55 6.01 17.83
N SER A 2 67.86 5.72 16.73
CA SER A 2 67.33 6.74 15.82
C SER A 2 65.96 6.25 15.41
N GLU A 3 64.95 6.70 16.15
CA GLU A 3 63.55 6.55 15.79
C GLU A 3 63.28 7.47 14.61
N HIS A 4 62.88 6.89 13.48
CA HIS A 4 62.21 7.62 12.41
C HIS A 4 60.71 7.52 12.64
N SER A 5 60.12 8.69 12.85
CA SER A 5 58.71 8.93 13.07
C SER A 5 57.85 8.34 11.96
N GLN A 6 56.85 7.55 12.33
CA GLN A 6 55.72 7.23 11.46
C GLN A 6 54.79 8.45 11.38
N GLU A 7 54.49 8.89 10.17
CA GLU A 7 53.45 9.89 9.89
C GLU A 7 52.06 9.36 10.29
N PRO A 8 51.16 10.20 10.82
CA PRO A 8 49.81 9.78 11.18
C PRO A 8 48.96 9.57 9.92
N THR A 9 48.42 8.36 9.79
CA THR A 9 47.40 7.99 8.79
C THR A 9 46.17 8.89 8.91
N THR A 10 45.83 9.57 7.83
CA THR A 10 44.64 10.43 7.66
C THR A 10 43.35 9.73 8.08
N ALA A 11 42.70 10.24 9.14
CA ALA A 11 41.35 9.86 9.50
C ALA A 11 40.36 10.38 8.43
N HIS A 12 39.69 9.47 7.72
CA HIS A 12 38.57 9.84 6.85
C HIS A 12 37.45 10.42 7.72
N THR A 13 37.27 11.74 7.68
CA THR A 13 36.18 12.41 8.40
C THR A 13 34.86 12.01 7.76
N LYS A 14 33.97 11.36 8.52
CA LYS A 14 32.59 11.05 8.10
C LYS A 14 31.87 12.35 7.73
N LYS A 15 31.72 12.62 6.43
CA LYS A 15 31.15 13.87 5.91
C LYS A 15 29.81 13.59 5.25
N LEU A 16 28.78 14.30 5.69
CA LEU A 16 27.47 14.34 5.03
C LEU A 16 27.51 15.40 3.91
N LEU A 17 27.20 15.00 2.68
CA LEU A 17 27.28 15.85 1.47
C LEU A 17 26.17 16.91 1.35
N TYR A 18 25.04 16.71 2.03
CA TYR A 18 23.87 17.59 1.96
C TYR A 18 23.53 18.20 3.33
N ASP A 19 23.02 19.42 3.31
CA ASP A 19 22.65 20.19 4.50
C ASP A 19 21.14 20.17 4.78
N THR A 20 20.76 20.29 6.06
CA THR A 20 19.35 20.48 6.43
C THR A 20 18.78 21.73 5.77
N ASN A 21 17.54 21.62 5.31
CA ASN A 21 16.82 22.58 4.47
C ASN A 21 17.34 22.73 3.03
N GLU A 22 18.37 22.00 2.62
CA GLU A 22 18.84 22.02 1.24
C GLU A 22 17.76 21.47 0.29
N ARG A 23 17.57 22.17 -0.83
CA ARG A 23 16.70 21.74 -1.92
C ARG A 23 17.49 20.79 -2.82
N VAL A 24 16.94 19.60 -3.02
CA VAL A 24 17.59 18.50 -3.73
C VAL A 24 16.62 17.86 -4.73
N LEU A 25 17.18 17.04 -5.61
CA LEU A 25 16.43 16.03 -6.34
C LEU A 25 16.63 14.70 -5.63
N CYS A 26 15.55 14.00 -5.31
CA CYS A 26 15.62 12.70 -4.64
C CYS A 26 14.94 11.65 -5.49
N PHE A 27 15.61 10.52 -5.69
CA PHE A 27 15.01 9.34 -6.31
C PHE A 27 13.94 8.75 -5.39
N HIS A 28 12.78 8.46 -5.97
CA HIS A 28 11.76 7.61 -5.37
C HIS A 28 11.26 6.67 -6.47
N GLY A 29 11.54 5.37 -6.30
CA GLY A 29 11.48 4.42 -7.40
C GLY A 29 12.42 4.82 -8.56
N PRO A 30 12.00 4.70 -9.83
CA PRO A 30 12.84 5.02 -10.98
C PRO A 30 12.94 6.51 -11.32
N LEU A 31 12.12 7.36 -10.69
CA LEU A 31 12.02 8.79 -11.01
C LEU A 31 12.66 9.65 -9.93
N MET A 32 13.01 10.88 -10.33
CA MET A 32 13.48 11.91 -9.41
C MET A 32 12.41 12.97 -9.14
N TYR A 33 12.29 13.36 -7.88
CA TYR A 33 11.35 14.35 -7.39
C TYR A 33 12.08 15.51 -6.71
N GLU A 34 11.45 16.69 -6.72
CA GLU A 34 11.92 17.82 -5.92
C GLU A 34 11.69 17.51 -4.44
N ALA A 35 12.73 17.62 -3.62
CA ALA A 35 12.68 17.34 -2.19
C ALA A 35 13.51 18.35 -1.39
N LYS A 36 13.30 18.32 -0.08
CA LYS A 36 14.02 19.12 0.92
C LYS A 36 14.58 18.19 1.99
N ILE A 37 15.85 18.38 2.36
CA ILE A 37 16.45 17.65 3.49
C ILE A 37 15.84 18.19 4.80
N LEU A 38 15.26 17.32 5.60
CA LEU A 38 14.78 17.66 6.95
C LEU A 38 15.85 17.37 8.00
N GLU A 39 16.44 16.17 7.95
CA GLU A 39 17.45 15.71 8.89
C GLU A 39 18.55 14.93 8.16
N ARG A 40 19.72 14.83 8.78
CA ARG A 40 20.87 14.11 8.24
C ARG A 40 21.59 13.37 9.35
N GLN A 41 21.96 12.12 9.09
CA GLN A 41 22.56 11.26 10.09
C GLN A 41 23.50 10.27 9.42
N TRP A 42 24.64 9.99 10.07
CA TRP A 42 25.42 8.80 9.75
C TRP A 42 24.82 7.63 10.54
N MET A 43 24.25 6.68 9.81
CA MET A 43 23.70 5.47 10.41
C MET A 43 24.86 4.51 10.68
N GLU A 44 24.99 4.10 11.93
CA GLU A 44 25.99 3.15 12.43
C GLU A 44 25.21 2.13 13.26
N ASN A 45 25.69 0.87 13.32
CA ASN A 45 25.12 -0.28 14.07
C ASN A 45 24.23 -1.25 13.29
N ASP A 46 23.94 -0.99 12.01
CA ASP A 46 23.29 -1.99 11.13
C ASP A 46 24.15 -2.18 9.86
N PRO A 47 24.68 -3.39 9.60
CA PRO A 47 25.50 -3.66 8.40
C PRO A 47 24.79 -3.35 7.08
N GLU A 48 23.46 -3.36 7.05
CA GLU A 48 22.67 -3.05 5.85
C GLU A 48 22.47 -1.53 5.65
N PHE A 49 22.65 -0.73 6.70
CA PHE A 49 22.41 0.72 6.69
C PHE A 49 23.66 1.54 7.09
N ASP A 50 24.87 0.98 6.98
CA ASP A 50 26.11 1.72 7.28
C ASP A 50 26.37 2.82 6.24
N GLY A 51 26.24 4.08 6.66
CA GLY A 51 26.57 5.22 5.80
C GLY A 51 25.76 6.50 6.04
N PRO A 52 25.93 7.49 5.15
CA PRO A 52 25.18 8.75 5.17
C PRO A 52 23.71 8.57 4.75
N TYR A 53 22.79 8.92 5.64
CA TYR A 53 21.35 8.94 5.40
C TYR A 53 20.75 10.33 5.64
N TYR A 54 19.68 10.61 4.89
CA TYR A 54 18.98 11.89 4.93
C TYR A 54 17.48 11.64 5.04
N LEU A 55 16.82 12.33 5.98
CA LEU A 55 15.36 12.39 6.03
C LEU A 55 14.90 13.41 4.99
N VAL A 56 14.15 12.97 3.98
CA VAL A 56 13.71 13.82 2.88
C VAL A 56 12.21 14.09 2.96
N HIS A 57 11.81 15.32 2.64
CA HIS A 57 10.43 15.69 2.39
C HIS A 57 10.25 16.07 0.92
N TYR A 58 9.37 15.35 0.21
CA TYR A 58 9.09 15.62 -1.19
C TYR A 58 8.11 16.79 -1.35
N LYS A 59 8.39 17.68 -2.30
CA LYS A 59 7.53 18.84 -2.56
C LYS A 59 6.16 18.38 -3.04
N GLY A 60 5.13 18.84 -2.32
CA GLY A 60 3.74 18.53 -2.62
C GLY A 60 3.27 17.20 -2.03
N TRP A 61 4.10 16.51 -1.23
CA TRP A 61 3.74 15.25 -0.58
C TRP A 61 3.37 15.51 0.90
N LYS A 62 2.59 14.61 1.52
CA LYS A 62 2.26 14.72 2.95
C LYS A 62 3.47 14.34 3.81
N ARG A 63 3.56 14.88 5.03
CA ARG A 63 4.66 14.56 5.98
C ARG A 63 4.74 13.07 6.36
N THR A 64 3.66 12.32 6.22
CA THR A 64 3.66 10.85 6.42
C THR A 64 4.55 10.12 5.42
N TRP A 65 4.98 10.79 4.35
CA TRP A 65 5.89 10.28 3.33
C TRP A 65 7.35 10.66 3.53
N ASP A 66 7.65 11.36 4.63
CA ASP A 66 9.02 11.69 4.96
C ASP A 66 9.76 10.38 5.24
N GLU A 67 10.84 10.11 4.50
CA GLU A 67 11.58 8.85 4.60
C GLU A 67 13.09 9.09 4.74
N TRP A 68 13.76 8.21 5.48
CA TRP A 68 15.22 8.16 5.52
C TRP A 68 15.74 7.45 4.27
N VAL A 69 16.57 8.14 3.50
CA VAL A 69 17.16 7.61 2.26
C VAL A 69 18.69 7.66 2.30
N PRO A 70 19.38 6.67 1.71
CA PRO A 70 20.83 6.73 1.56
C PRO A 70 21.25 7.88 0.63
N GLU A 71 22.48 8.35 0.78
CA GLU A 71 23.08 9.41 -0.06
C GLU A 71 22.96 9.15 -1.56
N THR A 72 22.99 7.88 -1.98
CA THR A 72 22.88 7.46 -3.39
C THR A 72 21.54 7.83 -4.03
N ARG A 73 20.47 8.06 -3.24
CA ARG A 73 19.17 8.52 -3.74
C ARG A 73 19.08 10.04 -3.86
N VAL A 74 20.01 10.78 -3.30
CA VAL A 74 19.95 12.25 -3.24
C VAL A 74 20.93 12.86 -4.24
N LEU A 75 20.46 13.87 -4.96
CA LEU A 75 21.21 14.60 -5.99
C LEU A 75 21.07 16.10 -5.78
N ARG A 76 22.17 16.84 -5.98
CA ARG A 76 22.16 18.30 -5.93
C ARG A 76 21.23 18.89 -6.98
N TRP A 77 20.63 20.03 -6.64
CA TRP A 77 19.84 20.83 -7.57
C TRP A 77 20.74 21.50 -8.62
N THR A 78 21.07 20.77 -9.68
CA THR A 78 21.91 21.24 -10.79
C THR A 78 21.17 21.12 -12.11
N GLU A 79 21.56 21.91 -13.11
CA GLU A 79 20.97 21.85 -14.45
C GLU A 79 21.11 20.45 -15.08
N SER A 80 22.26 19.80 -14.88
CA SER A 80 22.49 18.42 -15.35
C SER A 80 21.48 17.44 -14.76
N ASN A 81 21.25 17.51 -13.44
CA ASN A 81 20.32 16.61 -12.75
C ASN A 81 18.85 16.93 -13.11
N LEU A 82 18.51 18.20 -13.35
CA LEU A 82 17.18 18.59 -13.84
C LEU A 82 16.91 18.07 -15.26
N ARG A 83 17.90 18.12 -16.16
CA ARG A 83 17.80 17.49 -17.48
C ARG A 83 17.63 15.98 -17.35
N MET A 84 18.35 15.34 -16.43
CA MET A 84 18.17 13.92 -16.14
C MET A 84 16.75 13.62 -15.63
N GLN A 85 16.17 14.46 -14.77
CA GLN A 85 14.79 14.32 -14.30
C GLN A 85 13.79 14.39 -15.46
N GLN A 86 13.94 15.37 -16.35
CA GLN A 86 13.10 15.51 -17.54
C GLN A 86 13.23 14.29 -18.46
N LYS A 87 14.47 13.86 -18.73
CA LYS A 87 14.73 12.68 -19.56
C LYS A 87 14.15 11.40 -18.97
N LEU A 88 14.27 11.17 -17.67
CA LEU A 88 13.66 10.03 -17.00
C LEU A 88 12.13 10.07 -17.12
N LYS A 89 11.51 11.23 -16.86
CA LYS A 89 10.06 11.40 -17.04
C LYS A 89 9.61 11.08 -18.47
N GLU A 90 10.33 11.57 -19.47
CA GLU A 90 10.02 11.31 -20.89
C GLU A 90 10.23 9.86 -21.28
N MET A 91 11.37 9.26 -20.91
CA MET A 91 11.70 7.86 -21.23
C MET A 91 10.64 6.92 -20.67
N TYR A 92 10.28 7.11 -19.40
CA TYR A 92 9.29 6.27 -18.77
C TYR A 92 7.86 6.53 -19.30
N SER A 93 7.50 7.79 -19.63
CA SER A 93 6.23 8.09 -20.28
C SER A 93 6.11 7.48 -21.69
N LYS A 94 7.21 7.38 -22.44
CA LYS A 94 7.26 6.73 -23.76
C LYS A 94 7.19 5.21 -23.66
N ARG A 95 7.88 4.61 -22.68
CA ARG A 95 7.89 3.15 -22.46
C ARG A 95 6.50 2.59 -22.14
N SER A 96 5.68 3.34 -21.39
CA SER A 96 4.26 3.02 -21.15
C SER A 96 3.41 3.09 -22.43
N ARG A 97 3.74 3.98 -23.39
CA ARG A 97 2.99 4.12 -24.66
C ARG A 97 3.37 3.10 -25.74
N GLU A 98 4.62 2.65 -25.78
CA GLU A 98 5.15 1.82 -26.87
C GLU A 98 5.04 0.31 -26.61
N THR A 99 4.79 -0.11 -25.37
CA THR A 99 4.84 -1.53 -24.99
C THR A 99 3.44 -2.01 -24.59
N SER A 100 2.78 -2.80 -25.43
CA SER A 100 1.46 -3.41 -25.14
C SER A 100 1.58 -4.81 -24.53
N THR A 101 2.55 -5.04 -23.63
CA THR A 101 2.77 -6.33 -22.96
C THR A 101 2.55 -6.22 -21.45
N GLU A 102 2.35 -7.35 -20.77
CA GLU A 102 2.15 -7.43 -19.31
C GLU A 102 3.31 -6.80 -18.51
N GLU A 103 4.53 -6.82 -19.06
CA GLU A 103 5.73 -6.15 -18.50
C GLU A 103 5.68 -4.62 -18.55
N ALA A 104 4.87 -4.06 -19.45
CA ALA A 104 4.66 -2.61 -19.56
C ALA A 104 3.73 -2.09 -18.48
N LYS A 105 2.71 -2.89 -18.11
CA LYS A 105 1.84 -2.61 -16.97
C LYS A 105 2.66 -2.56 -15.69
N ASP A 106 3.55 -3.54 -15.48
CA ASP A 106 4.49 -3.58 -14.36
C ASP A 106 5.38 -2.33 -14.26
N ASN A 107 5.89 -1.83 -15.40
CA ASN A 107 6.67 -0.58 -15.43
C ASN A 107 5.83 0.70 -15.30
N GLU A 108 4.55 0.67 -15.66
CA GLU A 108 3.62 1.78 -15.46
C GLU A 108 3.21 1.95 -13.99
N TYR A 109 3.17 0.86 -13.21
CA TYR A 109 3.00 0.94 -11.75
C TYR A 109 4.18 1.63 -11.05
N LEU A 110 5.39 1.55 -11.59
CA LEU A 110 6.59 2.20 -11.03
C LEU A 110 6.65 3.72 -11.29
N LEU A 111 5.76 4.23 -12.16
CA LEU A 111 5.79 5.61 -12.65
C LEU A 111 4.92 6.58 -11.86
N LYS A 112 3.90 6.08 -11.18
CA LYS A 112 3.02 6.93 -10.39
C LYS A 112 3.64 7.19 -9.02
N PRO A 113 3.42 8.39 -8.44
CA PRO A 113 3.69 8.61 -7.02
C PRO A 113 3.06 7.43 -6.29
N GLU A 114 3.87 6.66 -5.56
CA GLU A 114 3.34 5.49 -4.86
C GLU A 114 2.12 5.97 -4.07
N VAL A 115 0.98 5.30 -4.22
CA VAL A 115 -0.18 5.55 -3.37
C VAL A 115 0.03 4.62 -2.19
N ARG A 116 0.82 5.00 -1.19
CA ARG A 116 1.02 4.14 0.00
C ARG A 116 -0.19 4.25 0.89
N LEU A 117 -0.71 3.08 1.21
CA LEU A 117 -1.73 2.92 2.23
C LEU A 117 -1.08 2.12 3.36
N ASP A 118 -0.77 2.80 4.47
CA ASP A 118 -0.13 2.17 5.62
C ASP A 118 -1.13 1.30 6.38
N ILE A 119 -0.95 0.00 6.31
CA ILE A 119 -1.78 -0.97 7.02
C ILE A 119 -1.29 -1.09 8.48
N PRO A 120 -2.17 -0.95 9.49
CA PRO A 120 -1.80 -1.19 10.89
C PRO A 120 -1.24 -2.60 11.14
N ASP A 121 -0.23 -2.73 11.99
CA ASP A 121 0.49 -4.01 12.19
C ASP A 121 -0.40 -5.15 12.69
N SER A 122 -1.42 -4.86 13.51
CA SER A 122 -2.39 -5.88 13.92
C SER A 122 -3.20 -6.43 12.74
N LEU A 123 -3.51 -5.59 11.75
CA LEU A 123 -4.20 -6.02 10.53
C LEU A 123 -3.25 -6.74 9.57
N LYS A 124 -1.96 -6.38 9.55
CA LYS A 124 -0.94 -7.17 8.83
C LYS A 124 -0.82 -8.58 9.39
N GLY A 125 -0.82 -8.74 10.72
CA GLY A 125 -0.86 -10.05 11.36
C GLY A 125 -2.04 -10.89 10.89
N LEU A 126 -3.25 -10.31 10.88
CA LEU A 126 -4.45 -10.97 10.37
C LEU A 126 -4.36 -11.36 8.89
N LEU A 127 -3.70 -10.57 8.05
CA LEU A 127 -3.48 -10.91 6.63
C LEU A 127 -2.52 -12.10 6.47
N ILE A 128 -1.50 -12.20 7.32
CA ILE A 128 -0.57 -13.33 7.33
C ILE A 128 -1.30 -14.60 7.78
N ASP A 129 -2.08 -14.51 8.85
CA ASP A 129 -2.89 -15.62 9.37
C ASP A 129 -3.95 -16.07 8.35
N ASP A 130 -4.67 -15.14 7.73
CA ASP A 130 -5.65 -15.41 6.66
C ASP A 130 -5.00 -16.13 5.47
N TRP A 131 -3.83 -15.67 5.02
CA TRP A 131 -3.08 -16.32 3.95
C TRP A 131 -2.67 -17.75 4.35
N GLU A 132 -2.14 -17.96 5.55
CA GLU A 132 -1.75 -19.29 6.04
C GLU A 132 -2.95 -20.24 6.16
N ASN A 133 -4.06 -19.77 6.73
CA ASN A 133 -5.27 -20.55 6.91
C ASN A 133 -5.85 -21.04 5.57
N VAL A 134 -5.91 -20.16 4.57
CA VAL A 134 -6.49 -20.52 3.27
C VAL A 134 -5.52 -21.33 2.40
N THR A 135 -4.25 -20.93 2.34
CA THR A 135 -3.31 -21.49 1.35
C THR A 135 -2.55 -22.71 1.86
N LYS A 136 -2.26 -22.80 3.16
CA LYS A 136 -1.53 -23.94 3.75
C LYS A 136 -2.45 -24.87 4.52
N ASN A 137 -3.33 -24.32 5.35
CA ASN A 137 -4.18 -25.13 6.24
C ASN A 137 -5.47 -25.62 5.56
N GLN A 138 -5.70 -25.25 4.30
CA GLN A 138 -6.87 -25.66 3.51
C GLN A 138 -8.20 -25.33 4.20
N GLN A 139 -8.24 -24.16 4.84
CA GLN A 139 -9.42 -23.66 5.52
C GLN A 139 -10.12 -22.59 4.69
N LEU A 140 -11.40 -22.38 4.95
CA LEU A 140 -12.22 -21.41 4.27
C LEU A 140 -13.00 -20.56 5.26
N VAL A 141 -13.15 -19.30 4.92
CA VAL A 141 -14.09 -18.41 5.59
C VAL A 141 -15.51 -18.91 5.30
N SER A 142 -16.33 -19.07 6.35
CA SER A 142 -17.71 -19.53 6.20
C SER A 142 -18.59 -18.46 5.56
N LEU A 143 -19.45 -18.86 4.61
CA LEU A 143 -20.33 -17.95 3.85
C LEU A 143 -21.82 -18.33 4.04
N PRO A 144 -22.72 -17.35 4.23
CA PRO A 144 -22.46 -15.91 4.23
C PRO A 144 -21.83 -15.45 5.55
N ARG A 145 -20.99 -14.41 5.49
CA ARG A 145 -20.35 -13.84 6.68
C ARG A 145 -21.30 -12.93 7.45
N THR A 146 -21.18 -12.95 8.77
CA THR A 146 -21.82 -11.97 9.67
C THR A 146 -20.79 -11.40 10.64
N PRO A 147 -20.59 -10.08 10.71
CA PRO A 147 -21.12 -9.09 9.76
C PRO A 147 -20.53 -9.27 8.35
N THR A 148 -21.31 -8.94 7.33
CA THR A 148 -20.85 -8.84 5.94
C THR A 148 -20.00 -7.57 5.74
N ALA A 149 -19.27 -7.50 4.64
CA ALA A 149 -18.51 -6.30 4.25
C ALA A 149 -19.44 -5.08 4.08
N ALA A 150 -20.64 -5.28 3.52
CA ALA A 150 -21.65 -4.23 3.40
C ALA A 150 -22.11 -3.72 4.77
N GLU A 151 -22.42 -4.63 5.69
CA GLU A 151 -22.84 -4.31 7.06
C GLU A 151 -21.72 -3.61 7.84
N PHE A 152 -20.46 -4.05 7.69
CA PHE A 152 -19.32 -3.39 8.29
C PHE A 152 -19.16 -1.94 7.79
N LEU A 153 -19.25 -1.73 6.48
CA LEU A 153 -19.16 -0.39 5.89
C LEU A 153 -20.30 0.53 6.36
N ASP A 154 -21.51 0.01 6.52
CA ASP A 154 -22.63 0.76 7.08
C ASP A 154 -22.42 1.10 8.57
N GLN A 155 -21.84 0.18 9.35
CA GLN A 155 -21.47 0.45 10.75
C GLN A 155 -20.42 1.55 10.85
N TYR A 156 -19.39 1.50 10.02
CA TYR A 156 -18.38 2.56 9.93
C TYR A 156 -19.00 3.91 9.59
N ARG A 157 -19.88 3.94 8.57
CA ARG A 157 -20.60 5.15 8.16
C ARG A 157 -21.38 5.76 9.32
N ARG A 158 -22.16 4.96 10.05
CA ARG A 158 -22.94 5.41 11.22
C ARG A 158 -22.04 5.97 12.32
N PHE A 159 -20.97 5.24 12.66
CA PHE A 159 -19.97 5.68 13.63
C PHE A 159 -19.37 7.05 13.28
N LYS A 160 -19.12 7.29 11.98
CA LYS A 160 -18.58 8.57 11.50
C LYS A 160 -19.56 9.72 11.58
N LEU A 161 -20.81 9.49 11.18
CA LEU A 161 -21.87 10.51 11.22
C LEU A 161 -22.19 10.94 12.66
N GLU A 162 -22.15 10.00 13.61
CA GLU A 162 -22.36 10.32 15.03
C GLU A 162 -21.19 11.14 15.63
N SER A 163 -19.99 11.02 15.07
CA SER A 163 -18.77 11.63 15.58
C SER A 163 -18.50 13.06 15.09
N LYS A 164 -19.11 13.52 13.97
CA LYS A 164 -18.87 14.86 13.41
C LYS A 164 -20.17 15.49 12.87
N ARG A 165 -20.54 16.68 13.39
CA ARG A 165 -21.70 17.48 12.93
C ARG A 165 -21.33 18.48 11.82
N SER A 166 -20.93 18.02 10.63
CA SER A 166 -20.65 18.92 9.51
C SER A 166 -21.24 18.39 8.19
N GLN A 167 -22.22 19.10 7.63
CA GLN A 167 -23.02 18.68 6.46
C GLN A 167 -22.18 18.36 5.20
N GLY A 168 -21.03 19.01 4.99
CA GLY A 168 -20.19 18.78 3.80
C GLY A 168 -19.36 17.47 3.84
N THR A 169 -19.08 16.93 5.03
CA THR A 169 -18.29 15.70 5.16
C THR A 169 -19.12 14.43 4.97
N GLU A 170 -20.46 14.55 4.99
CA GLU A 170 -21.40 13.42 4.91
C GLU A 170 -21.53 12.90 3.48
N GLN A 171 -21.70 13.80 2.50
CA GLN A 171 -21.80 13.42 1.07
C GLN A 171 -20.53 12.72 0.59
N LEU A 172 -19.37 13.27 0.91
CA LEU A 172 -18.09 12.68 0.56
C LEU A 172 -17.87 11.32 1.24
N LEU A 173 -18.28 11.18 2.51
CA LEU A 173 -18.23 9.89 3.20
C LEU A 173 -19.09 8.85 2.47
N ASP A 174 -20.29 9.24 2.02
CA ASP A 174 -21.21 8.35 1.30
C ASP A 174 -20.62 7.90 -0.04
N GLU A 175 -20.04 8.83 -0.79
CA GLU A 175 -19.35 8.55 -2.05
C GLU A 175 -18.18 7.57 -1.86
N VAL A 176 -17.35 7.79 -0.84
CA VAL A 176 -16.20 6.90 -0.56
C VAL A 176 -16.67 5.51 -0.12
N VAL A 177 -17.63 5.44 0.81
CA VAL A 177 -18.15 4.15 1.30
C VAL A 177 -18.80 3.35 0.16
N GLN A 178 -19.62 4.01 -0.66
CA GLN A 178 -20.24 3.38 -1.81
C GLN A 178 -19.20 2.97 -2.86
N GLY A 179 -18.19 3.81 -3.12
CA GLY A 179 -17.10 3.49 -4.03
C GLY A 179 -16.33 2.25 -3.59
N ILE A 180 -15.97 2.13 -2.31
CA ILE A 180 -15.27 0.95 -1.77
C ILE A 180 -16.15 -0.30 -1.92
N ARG A 181 -17.46 -0.20 -1.64
CA ARG A 181 -18.41 -1.31 -1.82
C ARG A 181 -18.46 -1.77 -3.28
N ASP A 182 -18.57 -0.84 -4.23
CA ASP A 182 -18.63 -1.13 -5.66
C ASP A 182 -17.32 -1.74 -6.19
N TYR A 183 -16.19 -1.23 -5.72
CA TYR A 183 -14.87 -1.81 -6.03
C TYR A 183 -14.74 -3.21 -5.48
N PHE A 184 -15.14 -3.45 -4.23
CA PHE A 184 -15.14 -4.78 -3.63
C PHE A 184 -15.99 -5.76 -4.45
N ASN A 185 -17.18 -5.33 -4.88
CA ASN A 185 -18.07 -6.14 -5.71
C ASN A 185 -17.46 -6.58 -7.04
N LYS A 186 -16.71 -5.68 -7.69
CA LYS A 186 -16.02 -5.96 -8.97
C LYS A 186 -14.70 -6.72 -8.79
N ALA A 187 -13.96 -6.43 -7.73
CA ALA A 187 -12.61 -6.94 -7.48
C ALA A 187 -12.61 -8.35 -6.88
N LEU A 188 -13.64 -8.73 -6.11
CA LEU A 188 -13.65 -9.99 -5.36
C LEU A 188 -13.32 -11.20 -6.26
N GLY A 189 -14.12 -11.40 -7.30
CA GLY A 189 -13.97 -12.55 -8.20
C GLY A 189 -12.75 -12.49 -9.10
N SER A 190 -12.10 -11.34 -9.26
CA SER A 190 -10.96 -11.18 -10.16
C SER A 190 -9.62 -11.29 -9.44
N MET A 191 -9.44 -10.59 -8.31
CA MET A 191 -8.12 -10.40 -7.69
C MET A 191 -8.05 -10.65 -6.18
N LEU A 192 -9.17 -10.75 -5.45
CA LEU A 192 -9.12 -10.84 -3.97
C LEU A 192 -9.17 -12.26 -3.41
N LEU A 193 -9.42 -13.25 -4.27
CA LEU A 193 -9.55 -14.65 -3.88
C LEU A 193 -8.29 -15.46 -4.22
N TYR A 194 -7.83 -16.24 -3.25
CA TYR A 194 -6.79 -17.22 -3.47
C TYR A 194 -7.28 -18.36 -4.36
N ARG A 195 -6.36 -19.12 -4.96
CA ARG A 195 -6.69 -20.26 -5.82
C ARG A 195 -7.62 -21.27 -5.12
N PHE A 196 -7.38 -21.52 -3.83
CA PHE A 196 -8.16 -22.48 -3.03
C PHE A 196 -9.62 -22.06 -2.82
N GLU A 197 -9.95 -20.77 -2.85
CA GLU A 197 -11.32 -20.26 -2.63
C GLU A 197 -12.19 -20.29 -3.90
N ARG A 198 -11.63 -20.61 -5.07
CA ARG A 198 -12.32 -20.45 -6.36
C ARG A 198 -13.55 -21.34 -6.51
N HIS A 199 -13.52 -22.58 -6.00
CA HIS A 199 -14.68 -23.47 -6.01
C HIS A 199 -15.78 -23.00 -5.03
N GLN A 200 -15.40 -22.49 -3.86
CA GLN A 200 -16.33 -21.89 -2.91
C GLN A 200 -17.00 -20.66 -3.54
N TYR A 201 -16.25 -19.80 -4.22
CA TYR A 201 -16.80 -18.65 -4.95
C TYR A 201 -17.79 -19.06 -6.05
N ALA A 202 -17.46 -20.06 -6.87
CA ALA A 202 -18.37 -20.55 -7.90
C ALA A 202 -19.68 -21.11 -7.31
N SER A 203 -19.59 -21.84 -6.20
CA SER A 203 -20.76 -22.35 -5.47
C SER A 203 -21.57 -21.23 -4.81
N SER A 204 -20.89 -20.26 -4.19
CA SER A 204 -21.47 -19.08 -3.56
C SER A 204 -22.25 -18.24 -4.56
N ARG A 205 -21.69 -17.98 -5.75
CA ARG A 205 -22.37 -17.25 -6.84
C ARG A 205 -23.67 -17.92 -7.30
N LYS A 206 -23.74 -19.25 -7.27
CA LYS A 206 -24.98 -19.98 -7.58
C LYS A 206 -25.99 -19.89 -6.44
N LYS A 207 -25.53 -20.07 -5.19
CA LYS A 207 -26.37 -20.08 -3.99
C LYS A 207 -26.96 -18.69 -3.67
N PHE A 208 -26.21 -17.63 -3.95
CA PHE A 208 -26.57 -16.24 -3.66
C PHE A 208 -26.64 -15.40 -4.94
N ALA A 209 -27.30 -15.92 -5.99
CA ALA A 209 -27.32 -15.31 -7.32
C ALA A 209 -27.85 -13.86 -7.37
N ASN A 210 -28.69 -13.47 -6.40
CA ASN A 210 -29.29 -12.13 -6.31
C ASN A 210 -28.60 -11.22 -5.29
N LYS A 211 -27.43 -11.60 -4.76
CA LYS A 211 -26.67 -10.81 -3.80
C LYS A 211 -25.36 -10.36 -4.39
N ASP A 212 -24.93 -9.16 -4.00
CA ASP A 212 -23.60 -8.69 -4.30
C ASP A 212 -22.57 -9.36 -3.38
N ALA A 213 -21.30 -9.31 -3.80
CA ALA A 213 -20.20 -9.87 -3.02
C ALA A 213 -20.10 -9.24 -1.62
N ALA A 214 -20.34 -7.93 -1.52
CA ALA A 214 -20.35 -7.21 -0.25
C ALA A 214 -21.41 -7.73 0.74
N ASP A 215 -22.49 -8.34 0.27
CA ASP A 215 -23.58 -8.90 1.09
C ASP A 215 -23.38 -10.37 1.47
N VAL A 216 -22.27 -10.98 1.05
CA VAL A 216 -21.97 -12.40 1.27
C VAL A 216 -20.62 -12.58 1.97
N TYR A 217 -19.62 -11.80 1.59
CA TYR A 217 -18.26 -11.88 2.11
C TYR A 217 -18.03 -10.91 3.27
N GLY A 218 -16.99 -11.16 4.07
CA GLY A 218 -16.72 -10.46 5.32
C GLY A 218 -15.55 -9.47 5.25
N ALA A 219 -15.12 -9.03 6.44
CA ALA A 219 -14.02 -8.10 6.62
C ALA A 219 -12.66 -8.69 6.17
N GLU A 220 -12.51 -10.01 6.17
CA GLU A 220 -11.31 -10.73 5.74
C GLU A 220 -10.96 -10.35 4.29
N HIS A 221 -11.91 -10.55 3.37
CA HIS A 221 -11.74 -10.25 1.95
C HIS A 221 -11.70 -8.74 1.70
N LEU A 222 -12.43 -7.94 2.48
CA LEU A 222 -12.39 -6.49 2.36
C LEU A 222 -11.01 -5.94 2.75
N LEU A 223 -10.35 -6.53 3.75
CA LEU A 223 -8.98 -6.16 4.11
C LEU A 223 -7.99 -6.43 2.98
N ARG A 224 -8.16 -7.54 2.24
CA ARG A 224 -7.36 -7.83 1.05
C ARG A 224 -7.53 -6.77 -0.04
N LEU A 225 -8.73 -6.17 -0.18
CA LEU A 225 -8.92 -5.05 -1.11
C LEU A 225 -8.03 -3.87 -0.74
N PHE A 226 -7.96 -3.48 0.53
CA PHE A 226 -7.11 -2.35 0.96
C PHE A 226 -5.64 -2.55 0.61
N VAL A 227 -5.13 -3.79 0.62
CA VAL A 227 -3.76 -4.11 0.15
C VAL A 227 -3.58 -3.80 -1.35
N GLN A 228 -4.61 -4.02 -2.17
CA GLN A 228 -4.57 -3.82 -3.63
C GLN A 228 -4.92 -2.38 -4.06
N MET A 229 -5.61 -1.61 -3.22
CA MET A 229 -6.08 -0.26 -3.57
C MET A 229 -4.98 0.72 -3.99
N PRO A 230 -3.78 0.75 -3.39
CA PRO A 230 -2.62 1.45 -3.93
C PRO A 230 -2.42 1.29 -5.44
N LEU A 231 -2.45 0.04 -5.92
CA LEU A 231 -2.25 -0.31 -7.33
C LEU A 231 -3.45 0.07 -8.20
N LEU A 232 -4.67 0.02 -7.64
CA LEU A 232 -5.90 0.37 -8.35
C LEU A 232 -6.07 1.89 -8.51
N ILE A 233 -5.83 2.66 -7.45
CA ILE A 233 -5.76 4.15 -7.52
C ILE A 233 -4.58 4.56 -8.41
N ALA A 234 -3.53 3.75 -8.36
CA ALA A 234 -2.46 3.58 -9.34
C ALA A 234 -2.89 3.71 -10.82
N GLN A 235 -4.14 3.41 -11.17
CA GLN A 235 -4.61 3.35 -12.56
C GLN A 235 -5.67 4.38 -12.89
N THR A 236 -6.12 5.18 -11.92
CA THR A 236 -7.13 6.21 -12.14
C THR A 236 -6.49 7.54 -12.57
N ASP A 237 -7.29 8.38 -13.22
CA ASP A 237 -6.94 9.77 -13.57
C ASP A 237 -7.47 10.73 -12.50
N MET A 238 -7.13 10.45 -11.24
CA MET A 238 -7.49 11.31 -10.10
C MET A 238 -6.36 12.29 -9.81
N ASP A 239 -6.72 13.54 -9.48
CA ASP A 239 -5.75 14.50 -8.98
C ASP A 239 -5.21 14.10 -7.58
N GLN A 240 -4.07 14.69 -7.22
CA GLN A 240 -3.35 14.32 -5.99
C GLN A 240 -4.10 14.67 -4.71
N ASP A 241 -4.95 15.70 -4.73
CA ASP A 241 -5.74 16.11 -3.57
C ASP A 241 -6.89 15.13 -3.34
N ALA A 242 -7.58 14.72 -4.41
CA ALA A 242 -8.61 13.68 -4.36
C ALA A 242 -8.05 12.32 -3.90
N VAL A 243 -6.89 11.91 -4.42
CA VAL A 243 -6.18 10.70 -3.96
C VAL A 243 -5.82 10.81 -2.48
N SER A 244 -5.28 11.96 -2.06
CA SER A 244 -4.91 12.23 -0.67
C SER A 244 -6.08 12.11 0.29
N VAL A 245 -7.26 12.59 -0.10
CA VAL A 245 -8.50 12.49 0.69
C VAL A 245 -9.00 11.05 0.73
N LEU A 246 -8.98 10.35 -0.40
CA LEU A 246 -9.37 8.93 -0.45
C LEU A 246 -8.50 8.08 0.49
N ILE A 247 -7.18 8.23 0.45
CA ILE A 247 -6.25 7.53 1.36
C ILE A 247 -6.58 7.80 2.83
N GLU A 248 -6.95 9.04 3.19
CA GLU A 248 -7.32 9.39 4.57
C GLU A 248 -8.57 8.62 5.03
N TYR A 249 -9.61 8.58 4.20
CA TYR A 249 -10.82 7.81 4.51
C TYR A 249 -10.53 6.31 4.61
N MET A 250 -9.69 5.77 3.73
CA MET A 250 -9.31 4.35 3.77
C MET A 250 -8.50 4.01 5.02
N SER A 251 -7.55 4.88 5.38
CA SER A 251 -6.76 4.76 6.61
C SER A 251 -7.65 4.81 7.84
N ASP A 252 -8.69 5.65 7.82
CA ASP A 252 -9.64 5.76 8.91
C ASP A 252 -10.57 4.54 9.01
N ILE A 253 -11.04 4.00 7.88
CA ILE A 253 -11.77 2.72 7.84
C ILE A 253 -10.91 1.60 8.43
N MET A 254 -9.63 1.51 8.08
CA MET A 254 -8.73 0.51 8.66
C MET A 254 -8.51 0.71 10.16
N LYS A 255 -8.44 1.95 10.66
CA LYS A 255 -8.41 2.21 12.12
C LYS A 255 -9.69 1.73 12.79
N TYR A 256 -10.84 1.91 12.15
CA TYR A 256 -12.10 1.37 12.64
C TYR A 256 -12.13 -0.17 12.59
N MET A 257 -11.60 -0.80 11.53
CA MET A 257 -11.41 -2.26 11.47
C MET A 257 -10.55 -2.76 12.62
N GLN A 258 -9.44 -2.08 12.92
CA GLN A 258 -8.55 -2.42 14.03
C GLN A 258 -9.27 -2.31 15.39
N LYS A 259 -10.12 -1.29 15.58
CA LYS A 259 -10.93 -1.14 16.78
C LYS A 259 -11.96 -2.26 16.94
N MET A 260 -12.59 -2.66 15.84
CA MET A 260 -13.67 -3.67 15.81
C MET A 260 -13.15 -5.09 15.51
N GLN A 261 -11.83 -5.30 15.49
CA GLN A 261 -11.21 -6.50 14.93
C GLN A 261 -11.73 -7.82 15.55
N ARG A 262 -12.09 -7.79 16.84
CA ARG A 262 -12.59 -8.97 17.57
C ARG A 262 -13.97 -9.42 17.12
N ASP A 263 -14.76 -8.52 16.55
CA ASP A 263 -16.16 -8.75 16.18
C ASP A 263 -16.31 -8.97 14.67
N ILE A 264 -15.41 -8.40 13.86
CA ILE A 264 -15.53 -8.42 12.40
C ILE A 264 -14.68 -9.50 11.73
N PHE A 265 -13.62 -10.01 12.37
CA PHE A 265 -12.79 -11.09 11.83
C PHE A 265 -13.07 -12.41 12.54
N LEU A 266 -13.16 -13.49 11.77
CA LEU A 266 -13.28 -14.84 12.33
C LEU A 266 -11.99 -15.26 13.05
N LYS A 267 -12.15 -15.88 14.21
CA LYS A 267 -11.03 -16.50 14.94
C LYS A 267 -10.60 -17.82 14.31
N GLU A 268 -11.55 -18.58 13.79
CA GLU A 268 -11.32 -19.93 13.24
C GLU A 268 -12.06 -20.07 11.92
N TYR A 269 -11.39 -20.66 10.93
CA TYR A 269 -11.93 -20.93 9.60
C TYR A 269 -12.40 -22.39 9.53
N GLU A 270 -13.30 -22.69 8.61
CA GLU A 270 -13.81 -24.04 8.43
C GLU A 270 -12.82 -24.87 7.62
N ASN A 271 -12.46 -26.07 8.11
CA ASN A 271 -11.66 -27.00 7.32
C ASN A 271 -12.45 -27.43 6.08
N ALA A 272 -11.84 -27.33 4.90
CA ALA A 272 -12.46 -27.82 3.69
C ALA A 272 -12.60 -29.35 3.72
N GLY A 273 -13.77 -29.85 3.32
CA GLY A 273 -14.00 -31.29 3.24
C GLY A 273 -13.12 -31.98 2.20
N PRO A 274 -12.86 -33.30 2.31
CA PRO A 274 -12.01 -34.03 1.37
C PRO A 274 -12.43 -33.90 -0.10
N GLU A 275 -13.74 -33.82 -0.37
CA GLU A 275 -14.28 -33.59 -1.71
C GLU A 275 -13.94 -32.19 -2.26
N TYR A 276 -13.90 -31.18 -1.40
CA TYR A 276 -13.53 -29.83 -1.82
C TYR A 276 -12.04 -29.77 -2.19
N VAL A 277 -11.19 -30.39 -1.36
CA VAL A 277 -9.74 -30.43 -1.58
C VAL A 277 -9.39 -31.17 -2.88
N SER A 278 -10.08 -32.27 -3.18
CA SER A 278 -9.85 -33.00 -4.44
C SER A 278 -10.23 -32.17 -5.67
N LEU A 279 -11.34 -31.42 -5.62
CA LEU A 279 -11.74 -30.50 -6.68
C LEU A 279 -10.68 -29.42 -6.95
N THR A 280 -10.11 -28.83 -5.88
CA THR A 280 -9.07 -27.81 -6.00
C THR A 280 -7.74 -28.32 -6.55
N ASN A 281 -7.37 -29.58 -6.28
CA ASN A 281 -6.09 -30.15 -6.75
C ASN A 281 -6.12 -30.59 -8.21
N THR A 282 -7.31 -30.78 -8.77
CA THR A 282 -7.50 -31.27 -10.15
C THR A 282 -7.56 -30.12 -11.18
N THR A 283 -7.58 -28.86 -10.72
CA THR A 283 -7.73 -27.65 -11.54
C THR A 283 -6.52 -26.74 -11.35
#